data_AF-A0AAU8TEJ5-F1
#
_entry.id   AF-A0AAU8TEJ5-F1
#
_cell.length_a   1.000
_cell.length_b   1.000
_cell.length_c   1.000
_cell.angle_alpha   90.00
_cell.angle_beta   90.00
_cell.angle_gamma   90.00
#
_symmetry.space_group_name_H-M   'P 1'
#
loop_
_entity.id
_entity.type
_entity.pdbx_description
1 polymer ?
#
loop_
_entity_poly.entity_id
_entity_poly.type
_entity_poly.pdbx_seq_one_letter_code
_entity_poly.pdbx_strand_id
1 'polypeptide(L)'
;MEPLATNAALVIVGVITNNSVEATVRSGGNLGLDVIVAADACFTFDQADLSGRLWPAEDVHALSLSNLAMDYARVFQTSEILASH
;
A
#
# COMPACT_ATOMS: atom_id res chain seq x y z
N MET A 1 -25.11 18.24 14.40
CA MET A 1 -23.99 17.28 14.28
C MET A 1 -23.95 16.91 12.82
N GLU A 2 -23.06 17.55 12.06
CA GLU A 2 -22.85 17.22 10.64
C GLU A 2 -22.48 15.73 10.54
N PRO A 3 -23.03 14.99 9.56
CA PRO A 3 -22.58 13.62 9.33
C PRO A 3 -21.08 13.70 9.00
N LEU A 4 -20.27 12.93 9.72
CA LEU A 4 -18.86 12.72 9.36
C LEU A 4 -18.85 12.37 7.87
N ALA A 5 -18.24 13.24 7.05
CA ALA A 5 -18.09 12.98 5.64
C ALA A 5 -17.51 11.56 5.50
N THR A 6 -18.18 10.69 4.75
CA THR A 6 -17.61 9.40 4.37
C THR A 6 -16.32 9.73 3.64
N ASN A 7 -15.16 9.59 4.29
CA ASN A 7 -13.87 9.83 3.66
C ASN A 7 -13.83 8.98 2.40
N ALA A 8 -13.47 9.59 1.26
CA ALA A 8 -13.42 8.88 -0.01
C ALA A 8 -12.45 7.69 0.14
N ALA A 9 -12.96 6.48 -0.12
CA ALA A 9 -12.17 5.26 -0.03
C ALA A 9 -11.38 5.07 -1.33
N LEU A 10 -10.09 4.76 -1.21
CA LEU A 10 -9.21 4.48 -2.34
C LEU A 10 -8.71 3.03 -2.23
N VAL A 11 -9.02 2.21 -3.24
CA VAL A 11 -8.38 0.91 -3.43
C VAL A 11 -7.21 1.10 -4.40
N ILE A 12 -5.99 0.86 -3.92
CA ILE A 12 -4.75 1.06 -4.67
C ILE A 12 -4.17 -0.30 -5.07
N VAL A 13 -3.83 -0.39 -6.36
CA VAL A 13 -3.16 -1.52 -7.02
C VAL A 13 -2.09 -0.98 -7.97
N GLY A 14 -1.12 -1.80 -8.38
CA GLY A 14 -0.19 -1.44 -9.47
C GLY A 14 1.29 -1.67 -9.17
N VAL A 15 2.14 -0.80 -9.73
CA VAL A 15 3.59 -0.98 -9.76
C VAL A 15 4.31 0.37 -9.75
N ILE A 16 5.43 0.56 -9.05
CA ILE A 16 6.16 -0.37 -8.18
C ILE A 16 5.78 -0.18 -6.70
N THR A 17 5.68 -1.29 -5.96
CA THR A 17 5.17 -1.33 -4.56
C THR A 17 5.88 -0.31 -3.67
N ASN A 18 7.20 -0.39 -3.56
CA ASN A 18 8.01 0.46 -2.67
C ASN A 18 8.39 1.82 -3.25
N ASN A 19 7.73 2.27 -4.33
CA ASN A 19 7.99 3.57 -4.94
C ASN A 19 6.67 4.28 -5.24
N SER A 20 6.17 4.27 -6.48
CA SER A 20 4.98 5.04 -6.84
C SER A 20 3.73 4.61 -6.06
N VAL A 21 3.55 3.31 -5.82
CA VAL A 21 2.42 2.81 -5.00
C VAL A 21 2.56 3.32 -3.57
N GLU A 22 3.68 3.04 -2.89
CA GLU A 22 3.92 3.47 -1.52
C GLU A 22 3.84 4.99 -1.34
N ALA A 23 4.40 5.77 -2.28
CA ALA A 23 4.31 7.23 -2.25
C ALA A 23 2.86 7.71 -2.30
N THR A 24 2.05 7.17 -3.22
CA THR A 24 0.63 7.52 -3.32
C THR A 24 -0.16 7.09 -2.09
N VAL A 25 0.10 5.89 -1.56
CA VAL A 25 -0.56 5.39 -0.34
C VAL A 25 -0.26 6.31 0.85
N ARG A 26 1.02 6.67 1.05
CA ARG A 26 1.44 7.59 2.11
C ARG A 26 0.76 8.96 1.97
N SER A 27 0.70 9.51 0.76
CA SER A 27 -0.02 10.76 0.50
C SER A 27 -1.51 10.65 0.81
N GLY A 28 -2.17 9.57 0.39
CA GLY A 28 -3.59 9.34 0.67
C GLY A 28 -3.89 9.24 2.18
N GLY A 29 -3.11 8.44 2.91
CA GLY A 29 -3.22 8.31 4.36
C GLY A 29 -2.98 9.62 5.10
N ASN A 30 -1.94 10.38 4.71
CA ASN A 30 -1.65 11.69 5.30
C ASN A 30 -2.73 12.75 5.02
N LEU A 31 -3.49 12.61 3.95
CA LEU A 31 -4.64 13.47 3.63
C LEU A 31 -5.93 13.03 4.35
N GLY A 32 -5.88 11.94 5.12
CA GLY A 32 -7.02 11.40 5.86
C GLY A 32 -7.99 10.56 5.02
N LEU A 33 -7.58 10.12 3.82
CA LEU A 33 -8.39 9.21 3.00
C LEU A 33 -8.40 7.80 3.60
N ASP A 34 -9.48 7.04 3.37
CA ASP A 34 -9.51 5.63 3.72
C ASP A 34 -8.81 4.82 2.63
N VAL A 35 -7.53 4.54 2.82
CA VAL A 35 -6.69 3.86 1.82
C VAL A 35 -6.64 2.36 2.09
N ILE A 36 -6.92 1.58 1.05
CA ILE A 36 -6.77 0.14 1.01
C ILE A 36 -5.74 -0.20 -0.07
N VAL A 37 -4.77 -1.06 0.25
CA VAL A 37 -3.83 -1.63 -0.72
C VAL A 37 -4.19 -3.10 -0.95
N ALA A 38 -4.39 -3.48 -2.22
CA ALA A 38 -4.50 -4.90 -2.57
C ALA A 38 -3.09 -5.48 -2.77
N ALA A 39 -2.63 -6.27 -1.81
CA ALA A 39 -1.26 -6.77 -1.75
C ALA A 39 -0.90 -7.60 -2.98
N ASP A 40 -1.78 -8.54 -3.36
CA ASP A 40 -1.62 -9.44 -4.51
C ASP A 40 -1.81 -8.78 -5.87
N ALA A 41 -2.32 -7.54 -5.91
CA ALA A 41 -2.42 -6.74 -7.13
C ALA A 41 -1.32 -5.65 -7.20
N CYS A 42 -0.31 -5.74 -6.35
CA CYS A 42 0.89 -4.92 -6.39
C CYS A 42 2.13 -5.78 -6.64
N PHE A 43 3.13 -5.23 -7.33
CA PHE A 43 4.43 -5.92 -7.45
C PHE A 43 5.62 -4.96 -7.41
N THR A 44 6.81 -5.53 -7.20
CA THR A 44 8.08 -4.81 -7.24
C THR A 44 9.20 -5.70 -7.80
N PHE A 45 10.43 -5.19 -7.76
CA PHE A 45 11.63 -5.84 -8.27
C PHE A 45 12.68 -6.00 -7.17
N ASP A 46 13.70 -6.82 -7.44
CA ASP A 46 14.88 -6.88 -6.61
C ASP A 46 15.53 -5.50 -6.51
N GLN A 47 16.01 -5.15 -5.31
CA GLN A 47 16.56 -3.82 -5.03
C GLN A 47 17.92 -3.95 -4.37
N ALA A 48 18.95 -3.33 -4.95
CA ALA A 48 20.21 -3.12 -4.25
C ALA A 48 20.04 -1.98 -3.24
N ASP A 49 20.43 -2.21 -1.99
CA ASP A 49 20.50 -1.16 -0.99
C ASP A 49 21.79 -0.33 -1.12
N LEU A 50 21.93 0.70 -0.27
CA LEU A 50 23.06 1.62 -0.29
C LEU A 50 24.40 0.97 0.10
N SER A 51 24.38 -0.23 0.67
CA SER A 51 25.58 -1.04 0.96
C SER A 51 25.93 -2.00 -0.18
N GLY A 52 25.10 -2.07 -1.23
CA GLY A 52 25.25 -2.99 -2.35
C GLY A 52 24.67 -4.37 -2.10
N ARG A 53 23.98 -4.61 -0.96
CA ARG A 53 23.25 -5.85 -0.73
C ARG A 53 22.00 -5.87 -1.63
N LEU A 54 21.81 -6.97 -2.35
CA LEU A 54 20.59 -7.23 -3.11
C LEU A 54 19.51 -7.78 -2.19
N TRP A 55 18.34 -7.14 -2.21
CA TRP A 55 17.12 -7.60 -1.57
C TRP A 55 16.18 -8.21 -2.62
N PRO A 56 15.70 -9.45 -2.42
CA PRO A 56 14.68 -10.05 -3.26
C PRO A 56 13.41 -9.19 -3.32
N ALA A 57 12.72 -9.18 -4.46
CA ALA A 57 11.49 -8.44 -4.65
C ALA A 57 10.41 -8.78 -3.59
N GLU A 58 10.36 -10.04 -3.15
CA GLU A 58 9.44 -10.49 -2.09
C GLU A 58 9.69 -9.77 -0.75
N ASP A 59 10.95 -9.60 -0.36
CA ASP A 59 11.34 -8.91 0.86
C ASP A 59 11.04 -7.41 0.77
N VAL A 60 11.34 -6.80 -0.39
CA VAL A 60 11.07 -5.38 -0.66
C VAL A 60 9.56 -5.10 -0.62
N HIS A 61 8.76 -5.97 -1.25
CA HIS A 61 7.31 -5.89 -1.26
C HIS A 61 6.74 -6.05 0.15
N ALA A 62 7.14 -7.09 0.89
CA ALA A 62 6.66 -7.37 2.24
C ALA A 62 6.99 -6.22 3.21
N LEU A 63 8.20 -5.67 3.15
CA LEU A 63 8.61 -4.57 4.03
C LEU A 63 7.84 -3.27 3.71
N SER A 64 7.64 -2.96 2.43
CA SER A 64 6.85 -1.81 2.01
C SER A 64 5.40 -1.93 2.50
N LEU A 65 4.75 -3.08 2.27
CA LEU A 65 3.38 -3.33 2.75
C LEU A 65 3.28 -3.25 4.28
N SER A 66 4.25 -3.79 5.02
CA SER A 66 4.29 -3.69 6.48
C SER A 66 4.39 -2.23 6.93
N ASN A 67 5.20 -1.41 6.26
CA ASN A 67 5.31 0.01 6.58
C ASN A 67 4.03 0.79 6.29
N LEU A 68 3.34 0.46 5.20
CA LEU A 68 2.06 1.06 4.85
C LEU A 68 0.95 0.69 5.84
N ALA A 69 0.93 -0.56 6.30
CA ALA A 69 -0.07 -1.08 7.25
C ALA A 69 0.03 -0.46 8.65
N MET A 70 1.19 0.07 9.04
CA MET A 70 1.37 0.68 10.37
C MET A 70 0.61 2.00 10.51
N ASP A 71 0.73 2.89 9.52
CA ASP A 71 0.27 4.28 9.67
C ASP A 71 -0.52 4.85 8.49
N TYR A 72 -0.58 4.18 7.33
CA TYR A 72 -1.02 4.81 6.08
C TYR A 72 -2.22 4.15 5.40
N ALA A 73 -2.40 2.84 5.54
CA ALA A 73 -3.44 2.10 4.83
C ALA A 73 -3.80 0.77 5.51
N ARG A 74 -4.93 0.20 5.13
CA ARG A 74 -5.23 -1.21 5.36
C ARG A 74 -4.69 -2.03 4.18
N VAL A 75 -4.13 -3.19 4.45
CA VAL A 75 -3.59 -4.09 3.42
C VAL A 75 -4.40 -5.38 3.40
N PHE A 76 -4.93 -5.75 2.24
CA PHE A 76 -5.76 -6.94 2.06
C PHE A 76 -5.38 -7.69 0.80
N GLN A 77 -5.80 -8.94 0.68
CA GLN A 77 -5.87 -9.65 -0.59
C GLN A 77 -7.05 -9.12 -1.41
N THR A 78 -6.94 -9.16 -2.73
CA THR A 78 -8.00 -8.74 -3.65
C THR A 78 -9.31 -9.48 -3.37
N SER A 79 -9.23 -10.77 -3.01
CA SER A 79 -10.39 -11.58 -2.66
C SER A 79 -11.12 -11.08 -1.41
N GLU A 80 -10.41 -10.61 -0.40
CA GLU A 80 -11.00 -10.03 0.82
C GLU A 80 -11.69 -8.70 0.53
N ILE A 81 -11.10 -7.89 -0.36
CA ILE A 81 -11.68 -6.61 -0.81
C ILE A 81 -12.99 -6.86 -1.55
N LEU A 82 -12.99 -7.76 -2.54
CA LEU A 82 -14.18 -8.10 -3.34
C LEU A 82 -15.31 -8.76 -2.53
N ALA A 83 -14.97 -9.39 -1.40
CA ALA A 83 -15.97 -10.00 -0.52
C ALA A 83 -16.64 -8.98 0.44
N SER A 84 -16.06 -7.80 0.61
CA SER A 84 -16.44 -6.85 1.67
C SER A 84 -16.97 -5.49 1.18
N HIS A 85 -16.95 -5.24 -0.13
CA HIS A 85 -17.33 -3.97 -0.77
C HIS A 85 -18.11 -4.22 -2.06
#